data_AF-A0A0S2LSU3-F1
#
_entry.id   AF-A0A0S2LSU3-F1
#
_cell.length_a   1.000
_cell.length_b   1.000
_cell.length_c   1.000
_cell.angle_alpha   90.00
_cell.angle_beta   90.00
_cell.angle_gamma   90.00
#
_symmetry.space_group_name_H-M   'P 1'
#
loop_
_entity.id
_entity.type
_entity.pdbx_description
1 polymer ?
#
loop_
_entity_poly.entity_id
_entity_poly.type
_entity_poly.pdbx_seq_one_letter_code
_entity_poly.pdbx_strand_id
1 'polypeptide(L)'
;MITMMLMSTMFMIIPLMIIMINLILTKIMKKNREKMTPFECGFSPLTSPRLPFSIQFFLITLMFLIFDIEIILIIPIMPLIKYKLMLSTKWTFSIILFILILSLWMEWLFSYLEWIN
;
A
#
# COMPACT_ATOMS: atom_id res chain seq x y z
N MET A 1 -27.91 9.29 -3.36
CA MET A 1 -27.34 8.45 -4.44
C MET A 1 -26.80 9.30 -5.58
N ILE A 2 -27.62 10.17 -6.19
CA ILE A 2 -27.16 11.10 -7.25
C ILE A 2 -26.02 12.02 -6.76
N THR A 3 -26.11 12.55 -5.54
CA THR A 3 -25.04 13.35 -4.92
C THR A 3 -23.72 12.59 -4.77
N MET A 4 -23.76 11.29 -4.43
CA MET A 4 -22.56 10.46 -4.32
C MET A 4 -21.94 10.16 -5.69
N MET A 5 -22.76 9.95 -6.72
CA MET A 5 -22.31 9.79 -8.10
C MET A 5 -21.70 11.09 -8.66
N LEU A 6 -22.26 12.25 -8.30
CA LEU A 6 -21.69 13.54 -8.67
C LEU A 6 -20.33 13.76 -8.01
N MET A 7 -20.18 13.44 -6.72
CA MET A 7 -18.89 13.57 -6.05
C MET A 7 -17.82 12.65 -6.67
N SER A 8 -18.14 11.38 -6.94
CA SER A 8 -17.17 10.45 -7.52
C SER A 8 -16.72 10.84 -8.93
N THR A 9 -17.63 11.38 -9.76
CA THR A 9 -17.28 11.87 -11.09
C THR A 9 -16.37 13.10 -11.02
N MET A 10 -16.62 14.03 -10.09
CA MET A 10 -15.75 15.20 -9.88
C MET A 10 -14.33 14.79 -9.47
N PHE A 11 -14.18 13.82 -8.56
CA PHE A 11 -12.87 13.31 -8.13
C PHE A 11 -12.03 12.74 -9.29
N MET A 12 -12.65 12.18 -10.32
CA MET A 12 -11.93 11.66 -11.50
C MET A 12 -11.63 12.75 -12.54
N ILE A 13 -12.55 13.70 -12.74
CA ILE A 13 -12.42 14.72 -13.78
C ILE A 13 -11.35 15.76 -13.44
N ILE A 14 -11.30 16.23 -12.19
CA ILE A 14 -10.37 17.28 -11.75
C ILE A 14 -8.89 16.93 -12.02
N PRO A 15 -8.35 15.77 -11.58
CA PRO A 15 -6.96 15.43 -11.85
C PRO A 15 -6.69 15.23 -13.34
N LEU A 16 -7.67 14.71 -14.10
CA LEU A 16 -7.54 14.56 -15.54
C LEU A 16 -7.37 15.92 -16.24
N MET A 17 -8.18 16.91 -15.85
CA MET A 17 -8.08 18.27 -16.38
C MET A 17 -6.74 18.92 -16.05
N ILE A 18 -6.23 18.73 -14.82
CA ILE A 18 -4.91 19.22 -14.41
C ILE A 18 -3.79 18.58 -15.25
N ILE A 19 -3.86 17.28 -15.52
CA ILE A 19 -2.91 16.58 -16.38
C ILE A 19 -2.97 17.14 -17.81
N MET A 20 -4.17 17.34 -18.37
CA MET A 20 -4.35 17.87 -19.72
C MET A 20 -3.79 19.28 -19.87
N ILE A 21 -4.05 20.16 -18.90
CA ILE A 21 -3.50 21.52 -18.89
C ILE A 21 -1.97 21.47 -18.84
N ASN A 22 -1.38 20.63 -17.99
CA ASN A 22 0.08 20.46 -17.93
C ASN A 22 0.67 19.92 -19.24
N LEU A 23 0.01 18.98 -19.92
CA LEU A 23 0.46 18.46 -21.22
C LEU A 23 0.42 19.53 -22.33
N ILE A 24 -0.53 20.46 -22.27
CA ILE A 24 -0.59 21.59 -23.21
C ILE A 24 0.52 22.60 -22.90
N LEU A 25 0.70 22.96 -21.62
CA LEU A 25 1.75 23.90 -21.19
C LEU A 25 3.17 23.39 -21.51
N THR A 26 3.44 22.10 -21.26
CA THR A 26 4.75 21.49 -21.53
C THR A 26 5.12 21.46 -23.01
N LYS A 27 4.14 21.45 -23.93
CA LYS A 27 4.41 21.59 -25.38
C LYS A 27 4.90 22.98 -25.77
N ILE A 28 4.49 24.01 -25.04
CA ILE A 28 4.91 25.40 -25.27
C ILE A 28 6.35 25.62 -24.76
N MET A 29 6.77 24.86 -23.75
CA MET A 29 8.10 24.97 -23.16
C MET A 29 9.18 24.33 -24.05
N LYS A 30 10.32 25.04 -24.19
CA LYS A 30 11.48 24.52 -24.91
C LYS A 30 12.09 23.35 -24.14
N LYS A 31 12.23 22.20 -24.81
CA LYS A 31 12.82 20.98 -24.24
C LYS A 31 14.35 21.10 -24.20
N ASN A 32 14.93 21.24 -23.01
CA ASN A 32 16.38 21.21 -22.81
C ASN A 32 16.83 19.80 -22.42
N ARG A 33 17.82 19.23 -23.13
CA ARG A 33 18.34 17.88 -22.89
C ARG A 33 18.81 17.67 -21.45
N GLU A 34 19.56 18.62 -20.88
CA GLU A 34 20.10 18.53 -19.51
C GLU A 34 19.01 18.53 -18.43
N LYS A 35 17.85 19.15 -18.70
CA LYS A 35 16.69 19.09 -17.80
C LYS A 35 15.92 17.76 -17.91
N MET A 36 16.16 17.00 -18.98
CA MET A 36 15.51 15.72 -19.25
C MET A 36 16.36 14.52 -18.85
N THR A 37 17.64 14.73 -18.53
CA THR A 37 18.51 13.68 -18.00
C THR A 37 18.29 13.46 -16.51
N PRO A 38 18.44 12.22 -16.01
CA PRO A 38 18.35 11.94 -14.58
C PRO A 38 19.41 12.72 -13.80
N PHE A 39 19.04 13.20 -12.61
CA PHE A 39 19.93 13.99 -11.76
C PHE A 39 20.73 13.08 -10.83
N GLU A 40 22.04 13.01 -11.02
CA GLU A 40 22.98 12.29 -10.14
C GLU A 40 24.12 13.23 -9.73
N CYS A 41 23.77 14.28 -8.98
CA CYS A 41 24.70 15.35 -8.56
C CYS A 41 25.47 16.03 -9.72
N GLY A 42 24.83 16.15 -10.89
CA GLY A 42 25.44 16.76 -12.09
C GLY A 42 26.26 15.79 -12.95
N PHE A 43 26.36 14.51 -12.57
CA PHE A 43 26.99 13.47 -13.37
C PHE A 43 25.96 12.66 -14.17
N SER A 44 26.42 12.04 -15.25
CA SER A 44 25.64 11.02 -15.96
C SER A 44 25.59 9.74 -15.13
N PRO A 45 24.44 9.05 -15.07
CA PRO A 45 24.31 7.85 -14.27
C PRO A 45 25.28 6.76 -14.72
N LEU A 46 26.05 6.24 -13.76
CA LEU A 46 27.05 5.17 -13.99
C LEU A 46 26.38 3.80 -14.13
N THR A 47 25.28 3.60 -13.41
CA THR A 47 24.52 2.36 -13.39
C THR A 47 23.06 2.59 -13.75
N SER A 48 22.40 1.56 -14.26
CA SER A 48 20.95 1.61 -14.44
C SER A 48 20.25 1.81 -13.09
N PRO A 49 19.13 2.55 -13.02
CA PRO A 49 18.38 2.75 -11.77
C PRO A 49 17.75 1.46 -11.20
N ARG A 50 17.75 0.36 -11.97
CA ARG A 50 17.21 -0.93 -11.56
C ARG A 50 18.31 -1.77 -10.93
N LEU A 51 18.65 -1.47 -9.69
CA LEU A 51 19.56 -2.28 -8.89
C LEU A 51 18.77 -3.41 -8.20
N PRO A 52 19.38 -4.58 -7.98
CA PRO A 52 18.78 -5.61 -7.13
C PRO A 52 18.54 -5.02 -5.74
N PHE A 53 17.29 -5.09 -5.30
CA PHE A 53 16.86 -4.55 -4.03
C PHE A 53 17.13 -5.55 -2.90
N SER A 54 17.24 -5.08 -1.66
CA SER A 54 17.52 -5.99 -0.55
C SER A 54 16.32 -6.90 -0.27
N ILE A 55 16.61 -8.17 0.04
CA ILE A 55 15.59 -9.21 0.31
C ILE A 55 14.73 -8.86 1.52
N GLN A 56 15.26 -8.06 2.45
CA GLN A 56 14.56 -7.65 3.67
C GLN A 56 13.31 -6.83 3.36
N PHE A 57 13.37 -5.88 2.44
CA PHE A 57 12.19 -5.11 2.05
C PHE A 57 11.14 -5.96 1.33
N PHE A 58 11.58 -6.98 0.58
CA PHE A 58 10.67 -7.95 -0.02
C PHE A 58 9.92 -8.74 1.06
N LEU A 59 10.61 -9.21 2.11
CA LEU A 59 9.99 -9.91 3.24
C LEU A 59 8.98 -9.02 3.98
N ILE A 60 9.29 -7.75 4.22
CA ILE A 60 8.35 -6.81 4.85
C ILE A 60 7.09 -6.65 4.00
N THR A 61 7.23 -6.55 2.66
CA THR A 61 6.08 -6.42 1.74
C THR A 61 5.21 -7.67 1.75
N LEU A 62 5.84 -8.85 1.79
CA LEU A 62 5.15 -10.13 1.85
C LEU A 62 4.39 -10.29 3.17
N MET A 63 5.00 -9.90 4.29
CA MET A 63 4.34 -9.90 5.60
C MET A 63 3.14 -8.95 5.63
N PHE A 64 3.29 -7.74 5.10
CA PHE A 64 2.17 -6.80 4.98
C PHE A 64 0.98 -7.41 4.22
N LEU A 65 1.24 -8.14 3.14
CA LEU A 65 0.19 -8.80 2.37
C LEU A 65 -0.54 -9.88 3.17
N ILE A 66 0.18 -10.69 3.95
CA ILE A 66 -0.41 -11.70 4.82
C ILE A 66 -1.28 -11.02 5.89
N PHE A 67 -0.76 -9.97 6.56
CA PHE A 67 -1.53 -9.22 7.55
C PHE A 67 -2.80 -8.58 6.99
N ASP A 68 -2.78 -8.10 5.74
CA ASP A 68 -3.96 -7.52 5.10
C ASP A 68 -5.07 -8.59 4.89
N ILE A 69 -4.70 -9.82 4.52
CA ILE A 69 -5.62 -10.96 4.41
C ILE A 69 -6.21 -11.32 5.78
N GLU A 70 -5.39 -11.31 6.83
CA GLU A 70 -5.84 -11.58 8.19
C GLU A 70 -6.85 -10.54 8.69
N ILE A 71 -6.64 -9.26 8.38
CA ILE A 71 -7.60 -8.19 8.70
C ILE A 71 -8.94 -8.41 7.99
N ILE A 72 -8.92 -8.82 6.71
CA ILE A 72 -10.14 -9.13 5.95
C ILE A 72 -10.96 -10.22 6.65
N LEU A 73 -10.31 -11.23 7.26
CA LEU A 73 -10.99 -12.28 8.02
C LEU A 73 -11.64 -11.77 9.32
N ILE A 74 -11.11 -10.70 9.92
CA ILE A 74 -11.63 -10.10 11.17
C ILE A 74 -12.83 -9.17 10.92
N ILE A 75 -12.80 -8.38 9.84
CA ILE A 75 -13.83 -7.38 9.52
C ILE A 75 -15.29 -7.89 9.62
N PRO A 76 -15.67 -9.09 9.15
CA PRO A 76 -17.07 -9.54 9.21
C PRO A 76 -17.63 -9.66 10.64
N ILE A 77 -16.78 -9.78 11.68
CA ILE A 77 -17.23 -9.83 13.07
C ILE A 77 -17.78 -8.48 13.57
N MET A 78 -17.28 -7.35 13.06
CA MET A 78 -17.70 -6.00 13.47
C MET A 78 -19.22 -5.77 13.44
N PRO A 79 -19.93 -6.05 12.33
CA PRO A 79 -21.40 -5.95 12.30
C PRO A 79 -22.07 -7.03 13.16
N LEU A 80 -21.50 -8.23 13.26
CA LEU A 80 -22.05 -9.35 14.04
C LEU A 80 -22.09 -9.06 15.55
N ILE A 81 -21.19 -8.23 16.08
CA ILE A 81 -21.20 -7.80 17.50
C ILE A 81 -22.43 -6.94 17.83
N LYS A 82 -22.93 -6.15 16.87
CA LYS A 82 -24.13 -5.32 17.06
C LYS A 82 -25.41 -6.16 17.20
N TYR A 83 -25.42 -7.34 16.58
CA TYR A 83 -26.46 -8.34 16.76
C TYR A 83 -26.05 -9.28 17.91
N LYS A 84 -27.02 -9.97 18.53
CA LYS A 84 -26.70 -10.91 19.62
C LYS A 84 -25.86 -12.07 19.06
N LEU A 85 -24.55 -11.99 19.29
CA LEU A 85 -23.58 -12.96 18.79
C LEU A 85 -23.79 -14.34 19.43
N MET A 86 -23.93 -15.38 18.60
CA MET A 86 -24.05 -16.76 19.04
C MET A 86 -22.78 -17.19 19.81
N LEU A 87 -22.91 -18.13 20.75
CA LEU A 87 -21.76 -18.59 21.53
C LEU A 87 -20.69 -19.20 20.61
N SER A 88 -21.10 -19.99 19.61
CA SER A 88 -20.19 -20.61 18.62
C SER A 88 -19.32 -19.60 17.88
N THR A 89 -19.89 -18.48 17.44
CA THR A 89 -19.16 -17.45 16.69
C THR A 89 -18.17 -16.68 17.57
N LYS A 90 -18.43 -16.56 18.88
CA LYS A 90 -17.46 -16.02 19.86
C LYS A 90 -16.24 -16.93 19.99
N TRP A 91 -16.48 -18.24 20.12
CA TRP A 91 -15.40 -19.23 20.23
C TRP A 91 -14.54 -19.26 18.98
N THR A 92 -15.13 -19.30 17.78
CA THR A 92 -14.37 -19.28 16.52
C THR A 92 -13.53 -18.01 16.40
N PHE A 93 -14.08 -16.84 16.78
CA PHE A 93 -13.32 -15.59 16.75
C PHE A 93 -12.14 -15.59 17.72
N SER A 94 -12.34 -16.09 18.95
CA SER A 94 -11.24 -16.19 19.93
C SER A 94 -10.09 -17.10 19.46
N ILE A 95 -10.42 -18.20 18.77
CA ILE A 95 -9.43 -19.12 18.22
C ILE A 95 -8.64 -18.43 17.08
N ILE A 96 -9.32 -17.72 16.18
CA ILE A 96 -8.67 -16.98 15.10
C ILE A 96 -7.72 -15.92 15.68
N LEU A 97 -8.18 -15.10 16.64
CA LEU A 97 -7.32 -14.10 17.30
C LEU A 97 -6.10 -14.73 17.98
N PHE A 98 -6.28 -15.88 18.64
CA PHE A 98 -5.17 -16.56 19.29
C PHE A 98 -4.10 -17.03 18.30
N ILE A 99 -4.52 -17.57 17.16
CA ILE A 99 -3.62 -17.98 16.07
C ILE A 99 -2.84 -16.77 15.53
N LEU A 100 -3.50 -15.63 15.34
CA LEU A 100 -2.87 -14.40 14.85
C LEU A 100 -1.82 -13.83 15.81
N ILE A 101 -2.10 -13.88 17.12
CA ILE A 101 -1.13 -13.45 18.14
C ILE A 101 0.08 -14.38 18.15
N LEU A 102 -0.14 -15.69 17.97
CA LEU A 102 0.94 -16.67 17.89
C LEU A 102 1.79 -16.49 16.64
N SER A 103 1.21 -16.22 15.46
CA SER A 103 1.98 -15.98 14.23
C SER A 103 2.89 -14.76 14.37
N LEU A 104 2.33 -13.64 14.86
CA LEU A 104 3.08 -12.41 15.17
C LEU A 104 4.22 -12.66 16.15
N TRP A 105 3.97 -13.43 17.21
CA TRP A 105 5.00 -13.78 18.17
C TRP A 105 6.15 -14.54 17.50
N MET A 106 5.83 -15.55 16.70
CA MET A 106 6.84 -16.37 16.01
C MET A 106 7.67 -15.53 15.04
N GLU A 107 7.04 -14.63 14.27
CA GLU A 107 7.73 -13.72 13.36
C GLU A 107 8.73 -12.81 14.09
N TRP A 108 8.34 -12.31 15.26
CA TRP A 108 9.23 -11.49 16.09
C TRP A 108 10.43 -12.27 16.61
N LEU A 109 10.24 -13.52 17.03
CA LEU A 109 11.33 -14.40 17.48
C LEU A 109 12.35 -14.72 16.37
N PHE A 110 11.93 -14.75 15.10
CA PHE A 110 12.82 -15.04 13.98
C PHE A 110 13.60 -13.81 13.47
N SER A 111 13.47 -12.65 14.12
CA SER A 111 14.16 -11.39 13.74
C SER A 111 13.95 -10.99 12.27
N TYR A 112 12.88 -11.45 11.60
CA TYR A 112 12.56 -11.03 10.22
C TYR A 112 12.26 -9.53 10.12
N LEU A 113 11.94 -8.89 11.25
CA LEU A 113 11.61 -7.48 11.39
C LEU A 113 12.81 -6.61 11.78
N GLU A 114 13.94 -7.22 12.15
CA GLU A 114 15.14 -6.46 12.54
C GLU A 114 15.90 -5.99 11.31
N TRP A 115 16.24 -4.70 11.30
CA TRP A 115 17.17 -4.18 10.33
C TRP A 115 18.59 -4.57 10.73
N ILE A 116 19.32 -5.13 9.77
CA ILE A 116 20.77 -5.27 9.91
C ILE A 116 21.34 -3.86 9.77
N ASN A 117 21.92 -3.34 10.86
CA ASN A 117 22.77 -2.16 10.82
C ASN A 117 24.11 -2.48 10.16
#